data_AF-A0A350YAW3-F1
#
_entry.id   AF-A0A350YAW3-F1
#
_cell.length_a   1.000
_cell.length_b   1.000
_cell.length_c   1.000
_cell.angle_alpha   90.00
_cell.angle_beta   90.00
_cell.angle_gamma   90.00
#
_symmetry.space_group_name_H-M   'P 1'
#
loop_
_entity.id
_entity.type
_entity.pdbx_description
1 polymer ?
#
loop_
_entity_poly.entity_id
_entity_poly.type
_entity_poly.pdbx_seq_one_letter_code
_entity_poly.pdbx_strand_id
1 'polypeptide(L)' 'MYDRRVIESLEIPTNVSKRVNLTLPDIVYDELEAWAEYQGRPVANLAAYLVESSIRDAKEKGEFKTLKDRDSRK' A
#
# COMPACT_ATOMS: atom_id res chain seq x y z
N MET A 1 -11.89 -34.56 -16.62
CA MET A 1 -12.55 -33.43 -15.94
C MET A 1 -11.81 -33.20 -14.63
N TYR A 2 -11.30 -32.00 -14.37
CA TYR A 2 -10.63 -31.74 -13.08
C TYR A 2 -11.67 -31.75 -11.96
N ASP A 3 -11.31 -32.39 -10.85
CA ASP A 3 -12.12 -32.48 -9.64
C ASP A 3 -12.44 -31.06 -9.13
N ARG A 4 -13.73 -30.78 -8.88
CA ARG A 4 -14.22 -29.48 -8.42
C ARG A 4 -13.56 -29.03 -7.10
N ARG A 5 -13.07 -29.97 -6.29
CA ARG A 5 -12.34 -29.72 -5.03
C ARG A 5 -10.93 -29.17 -5.25
N VAL A 6 -10.35 -29.36 -6.45
CA VAL A 6 -9.01 -28.83 -6.80
C VAL A 6 -9.08 -27.34 -7.16
N ILE A 7 -10.23 -26.86 -7.63
CA ILE A 7 -10.43 -25.45 -7.98
C ILE A 7 -10.67 -24.60 -6.72
N GLU A 8 -11.29 -25.19 -5.70
CA GLU A 8 -11.64 -24.53 -4.44
C GLU A 8 -10.44 -24.37 -3.48
N SER A 9 -9.38 -25.17 -3.65
CA SER A 9 -8.15 -25.13 -2.83
C SER A 9 -7.07 -24.17 -3.35
N LEU A 10 -7.28 -23.55 -4.50
CA LEU A 10 -6.47 -22.43 -4.97
C LEU A 10 -7.05 -21.15 -4.38
N GLU A 11 -6.74 -20.87 -3.11
CA GLU A 11 -6.80 -19.50 -2.58
C GLU A 11 -5.79 -18.67 -3.37
N ILE A 12 -6.21 -18.16 -4.53
CA ILE A 12 -5.49 -17.10 -5.22
C ILE A 12 -5.61 -15.91 -4.26
N PRO A 13 -4.53 -15.45 -3.61
CA PRO A 13 -4.61 -14.29 -2.75
C PRO A 13 -5.09 -13.14 -3.63
N THR A 14 -6.36 -12.76 -3.46
CA THR A 14 -6.91 -11.62 -4.15
C THR A 14 -6.12 -10.43 -3.62
N ASN A 15 -5.23 -9.89 -4.44
CA ASN A 15 -4.46 -8.70 -4.11
C ASN A 15 -5.42 -7.49 -4.15
N VAL A 16 -6.30 -7.43 -3.15
CA VAL A 16 -7.31 -6.40 -3.02
C VAL A 16 -6.70 -5.19 -2.33
N SER A 17 -6.91 -4.03 -2.92
CA SER A 17 -6.57 -2.77 -2.27
C SER A 17 -7.41 -2.62 -0.99
N LYS A 18 -6.75 -2.22 0.10
CA LYS A 18 -7.42 -1.86 1.34
C LYS A 18 -7.63 -0.35 1.35
N ARG A 19 -8.84 0.09 1.70
CA ARG A 19 -9.14 1.51 1.86
C ARG A 19 -8.75 1.97 3.26
N VAL A 20 -8.05 3.09 3.33
CA VAL A 20 -7.73 3.80 4.56
C VAL A 20 -8.20 5.25 4.43
N ASN A 21 -8.56 5.87 5.56
CA ASN A 21 -8.81 7.32 5.62
C ASN A 21 -7.57 7.97 6.27
N LEU A 22 -7.06 9.02 5.66
CA LEU A 22 -5.93 9.81 6.16
C LEU A 22 -6.33 11.27 6.26
N THR A 23 -5.75 11.99 7.22
CA THR A 23 -5.93 13.43 7.39
C THR A 23 -4.57 14.08 7.19
N LEU A 24 -4.51 15.07 6.30
CA LEU A 24 -3.29 15.80 5.95
C LEU A 24 -3.43 17.27 6.39
N PRO A 25 -2.33 17.94 6.77
CA PRO A 25 -2.31 19.40 6.85
C PRO A 25 -2.66 20.01 5.48
N ASP A 26 -3.38 21.14 5.48
CA ASP A 26 -3.83 21.81 4.25
C ASP A 26 -2.70 22.05 3.25
N ILE A 27 -1.57 22.59 3.72
CA ILE A 27 -0.38 22.86 2.89
C ILE A 27 0.11 21.59 2.17
N VAL A 28 0.08 20.44 2.85
CA VAL A 28 0.52 19.17 2.27
C VAL A 28 -0.48 18.66 1.24
N TYR A 29 -1.78 18.89 1.48
CA TYR A 29 -2.81 18.53 0.52
C TYR A 29 -2.71 19.38 -0.75
N ASP A 30 -2.50 20.68 -0.63
CA ASP A 30 -2.38 21.60 -1.76
C ASP A 30 -1.20 21.22 -2.68
N GLU A 31 -0.04 20.91 -2.10
CA GLU A 31 1.13 20.43 -2.84
C GLU A 31 0.87 19.08 -3.53
N LEU A 32 0.18 18.17 -2.83
CA LEU A 32 -0.20 16.87 -3.37
C LEU A 32 -1.21 17.00 -4.52
N GLU A 33 -2.19 17.89 -4.40
CA GLU A 33 -3.20 18.16 -5.41
C GLU A 33 -2.56 18.75 -6.68
N ALA A 34 -1.75 19.79 -6.54
CA ALA A 34 -1.03 20.40 -7.65
C ALA A 34 -0.14 19.37 -8.39
N TRP A 35 0.52 18.48 -7.64
CA TRP A 35 1.34 17.44 -8.26
C TRP A 35 0.53 16.36 -8.96
N ALA A 36 -0.63 15.98 -8.42
CA ALA A 36 -1.55 15.03 -9.04
C ALA A 36 -2.12 15.59 -10.34
N GLU A 37 -2.51 16.87 -10.33
CA GLU A 37 -2.99 17.61 -11.50
C GLU A 37 -1.92 17.65 -12.59
N TYR A 38 -0.67 18.00 -12.25
CA TYR A 38 0.46 17.98 -13.18
C TYR A 38 0.65 16.61 -13.86
N GLN A 39 0.39 15.52 -13.13
CA GLN A 39 0.49 14.16 -13.67
C GLN A 39 -0.79 13.66 -14.38
N GLY A 40 -1.86 14.44 -14.37
CA GLY A 40 -3.15 14.07 -14.97
C GLY A 40 -3.80 12.87 -14.28
N ARG A 41 -3.66 12.74 -12.95
CA ARG A 41 -4.20 11.60 -12.18
C ARG A 41 -4.95 12.03 -10.92
N PRO A 42 -5.87 11.20 -10.39
CA PRO A 42 -6.55 11.52 -9.13
C PRO A 42 -5.57 11.62 -7.95
N VAL A 43 -5.83 12.58 -7.05
CA VAL A 43 -5.04 12.81 -5.81
C VAL A 43 -4.89 11.52 -5.00
N ALA A 44 -5.98 10.74 -4.85
CA ALA A 44 -5.96 9.48 -4.12
C ALA A 44 -5.00 8.44 -4.73
N ASN A 45 -4.86 8.41 -6.05
CA ASN A 45 -3.93 7.50 -6.73
C ASN A 45 -2.48 7.94 -6.51
N LEU A 46 -2.20 9.25 -6.55
CA LEU A 46 -0.88 9.77 -6.19
C LEU A 46 -0.54 9.44 -4.74
N ALA A 47 -1.45 9.69 -3.81
CA ALA A 47 -1.25 9.38 -2.40
C ALA A 47 -0.94 7.89 -2.17
N ALA A 48 -1.72 6.99 -2.79
CA ALA A 48 -1.50 5.55 -2.68
C ALA A 48 -0.10 5.14 -3.18
N TYR A 49 0.32 5.67 -4.34
CA TYR A 49 1.65 5.42 -4.89
C TYR A 49 2.78 5.95 -4.00
N LEU A 50 2.62 7.13 -3.41
CA LEU A 50 3.63 7.72 -2.53
C LEU A 50 3.78 6.94 -1.23
N VAL A 51 2.67 6.45 -0.66
CA VAL A 51 2.68 5.58 0.52
C VAL A 51 3.39 4.26 0.20
N GLU A 52 3.06 3.62 -0.93
CA GLU A 52 3.71 2.39 -1.36
C GLU A 52 5.22 2.58 -1.56
N SER A 53 5.61 3.65 -2.25
CA SER A 53 7.01 3.97 -2.52
C SER A 53 7.77 4.25 -1.23
N SER A 54 7.19 5.02 -0.30
CA SER A 54 7.81 5.30 0.99
C SER A 54 8.05 4.02 1.82
N ILE A 55 7.11 3.06 1.79
CA ILE A 55 7.26 1.77 2.47
C ILE A 55 8.37 0.94 1.80
N ARG A 56 8.43 0.92 0.47
CA ARG A 56 9.49 0.23 -0.28
C ARG A 56 10.86 0.81 0.06
N ASP A 57 11.01 2.14 0.04
CA ASP A 57 12.26 2.82 0.38
C ASP A 57 12.69 2.53 1.82
N ALA A 58 11.75 2.53 2.77
CA ALA A 58 12.04 2.17 4.17
C ALA A 58 12.52 0.71 4.31
N LYS A 59 11.99 -0.22 3.50
CA LYS A 59 12.47 -1.61 3.47
C LYS A 59 13.87 -1.72 2.89
N GLU A 60 14.12 -1.03 1.78
CA GLU A 60 15.44 -1.01 1.13
C GLU A 60 16.53 -0.42 2.03
N LYS A 61 16.19 0.59 2.84
CA LYS A 61 17.09 1.20 3.84
C LYS A 61 17.23 0.41 5.15
N GLY A 62 16.44 -0.66 5.34
CA GLY A 62 16.41 -1.41 6.60
C GLY A 62 15.77 -0.66 7.77
N GLU A 63 15.02 0.41 7.50
CA GLU A 63 14.32 1.24 8.49
C GLU A 63 12.92 0.68 8.81
N PHE A 64 12.37 -0.15 7.93
CA PHE A 64 11.06 -0.76 8.10
C PHE A 64 11.06 -1.78 9.23
N LYS A 65 10.58 -1.37 10.42
CA LYS A 65 10.45 -2.22 11.60
C LYS A 65 8.97 -2.45 11.92
N THR A 66 8.59 -3.70 12.15
CA THR A 66 7.22 -4.07 12.56
C THR A 66 7.22 -4.69 13.95
N LEU A 67 6.10 -4.58 14.68
CA LEU A 67 5.98 -5.20 16.01
C LEU A 67 6.06 -6.73 15.96
N LYS A 68 5.74 -7.37 14.82
CA LYS A 68 5.89 -8.83 14.62
C LYS A 68 7.33 -9.32 14.71
N ASP A 69 8.32 -8.45 14.53
CA ASP A 69 9.75 -8.82 14.60
C ASP A 69 10.24 -9.06 16.05
N ARG A 70 9.44 -8.68 17.06
CA ARG A 70 9.80 -8.83 18.49
C ARG A 70 9.48 -10.21 19.07
N ASP A 71 8.55 -10.97 18.48
CA ASP A 71 8.11 -12.27 19.02
C ASP A 71 8.90 -13.47 18.49
N SER A 72 9.74 -13.31 17.45
CA SER A 72 10.57 -14.39 16.91
C SER A 72 11.93 -14.57 17.63
N ARG A 73 12.15 -13.86 18.74
CA ARG A 73 13.38 -13.96 19.57
C ARG A 73 13.10 -14.42 21.01
N LYS A 74 12.01 -15.15 21.23
CA LYS A 74 11.71 -15.79 22.52
C LYS A 74 11.71 -17.31 22.40
#